data_AF-B4KAK6-F1
#
_entry.id   AF-B4KAK6-F1
#
_cell.length_a   1.000
_cell.length_b   1.000
_cell.length_c   1.000
_cell.angle_alpha   90.00
_cell.angle_beta   90.00
_cell.angle_gamma   90.00
#
_symmetry.space_group_name_H-M   'P 1'
#
loop_
_entity.id
_entity.type
_entity.pdbx_description
1 polymer ?
#
loop_
_entity_poly.entity_id
_entity_poly.type
_entity_poly.pdbx_seq_one_letter_code
_entity_poly.pdbx_strand_id
1 'polypeptide(L)' 'MNFSWFAVLIFALLAVVSASNCPAKFTAQGGKCVAERPIHGECPAGSTYKVNINACVYGA' A
#
# COMPACT_ATOMS: atom_id res chain seq x y z
N MET A 1 30.62 25.70 13.55
CA MET A 1 30.47 24.36 12.93
C MET A 1 29.02 24.18 12.52
N ASN A 2 28.78 23.99 11.22
CA ASN A 2 27.45 24.02 10.62
C ASN A 2 26.76 22.64 10.80
N PHE A 3 26.00 22.46 11.88
CA PHE A 3 25.23 21.22 12.15
C PHE A 3 24.07 20.95 11.17
N SER A 4 23.89 21.81 10.16
CA SER A 4 22.81 21.74 9.17
C SER A 4 22.79 20.40 8.39
N TRP A 5 23.95 19.77 8.17
CA TRP A 5 24.02 18.48 7.48
C TRP A 5 23.34 17.35 8.28
N PHE A 6 23.51 17.32 9.61
CA PHE A 6 22.88 16.30 10.46
C PHE A 6 21.35 16.39 10.40
N ALA A 7 20.80 17.61 10.33
CA ALA A 7 19.36 17.80 10.17
C ALA A 7 18.86 17.21 8.84
N VAL A 8 19.58 17.40 7.74
CA VAL A 8 19.24 16.83 6.43
C VAL A 8 19.29 15.30 6.45
N LEU A 9 20.30 14.71 7.11
CA LEU A 9 20.41 13.26 7.27
C LEU A 9 19.26 12.67 8.10
N ILE A 10 18.87 13.32 9.18
CA ILE A 10 17.76 12.86 10.04
C ILE A 10 16.43 12.93 9.29
N PHE A 11 16.18 13.99 8.51
CA PHE A 11 14.97 14.11 7.69
C PHE A 11 14.90 13.04 6.60
N ALA A 12 16.03 12.68 5.97
CA ALA A 12 16.07 11.62 4.97
C ALA A 12 15.73 10.23 5.55
N LEU A 13 16.14 9.95 6.79
CA LEU A 13 15.83 8.68 7.47
C LEU A 13 14.34 8.55 7.83
N LEU A 14 13.67 9.66 8.15
CA LEU A 14 12.25 9.65 8.54
C LEU A 14 11.28 9.47 7.35
N ALA A 15 11.72 9.77 6.12
CA ALA A 15 10.87 9.69 4.93
C ALA A 15 10.52 8.26 4.48
N VAL A 16 11.20 7.23 5.02
CA VAL A 16 11.07 5.83 4.55
C VAL A 16 9.84 5.10 5.13
N VAL A 17 9.17 5.66 6.14
CA VAL A 17 8.10 4.95 6.87
C VAL A 17 6.72 5.01 6.18
N SER A 18 6.59 5.72 5.06
CA SER A 18 5.29 5.96 4.40
C SER A 18 4.92 4.93 3.32
N ALA A 19 5.48 3.72 3.35
CA ALA A 19 5.00 2.65 2.48
C ALA A 19 3.72 2.05 3.08
N SER A 20 2.59 2.22 2.40
CA SER A 20 1.31 1.61 2.79
C SER A 20 1.49 0.09 2.88
N ASN A 21 1.51 -0.45 4.10
CA ASN A 21 1.71 -1.88 4.39
C ASN A 21 0.49 -2.69 3.90
N CYS A 22 0.46 -3.02 2.62
CA CYS A 22 -0.50 -3.95 2.08
C CYS A 22 -0.02 -5.40 2.29
N PRO A 23 -0.92 -6.33 2.63
CA PRO A 23 -0.58 -7.74 2.75
C PRO A 23 -0.08 -8.29 1.42
N ALA A 24 0.76 -9.34 1.48
CA ALA A 24 1.26 -10.01 0.29
C ALA A 24 0.09 -10.40 -0.64
N LYS A 25 0.25 -10.14 -1.94
CA LYS A 25 -0.78 -10.22 -3.01
C LYS A 25 -1.66 -8.98 -3.22
N PHE A 26 -1.51 -7.94 -2.41
CA PHE A 26 -2.23 -6.67 -2.60
C PHE A 26 -1.26 -5.51 -2.86
N THR A 27 -1.63 -4.65 -3.79
CA THR A 27 -0.91 -3.44 -4.18
C THR A 27 -1.62 -2.22 -3.59
N ALA A 28 -0.86 -1.26 -3.07
CA ALA A 28 -1.41 0.01 -2.63
C ALA A 28 -1.84 0.85 -3.84
N GLN A 29 -3.14 1.05 -4.03
CA GLN A 29 -3.71 1.90 -5.09
C GLN A 29 -4.77 2.82 -4.50
N GLY A 30 -4.58 4.14 -4.63
CA GLY A 30 -5.53 5.14 -4.12
C GLY A 30 -5.76 5.09 -2.61
N GLY A 31 -4.73 4.75 -1.83
CA GLY A 31 -4.84 4.61 -0.37
C GLY A 31 -5.56 3.34 0.09
N LYS A 32 -5.83 2.40 -0.81
CA LYS A 32 -6.43 1.09 -0.51
C LYS A 32 -5.51 -0.02 -0.97
N CYS A 33 -5.58 -1.16 -0.30
CA CYS A 33 -4.88 -2.37 -0.74
C CYS A 33 -5.78 -3.14 -1.71
N VAL A 34 -5.38 -3.18 -2.98
CA VAL A 34 -6.16 -3.82 -4.04
C VAL A 34 -5.40 -4.98 -4.68
N ALA A 35 -6.10 -6.02 -5.07
CA ALA A 35 -5.57 -7.12 -5.84
C ALA A 35 -6.36 -7.24 -7.15
N GLU A 36 -5.69 -7.67 -8.21
CA GLU A 36 -6.34 -7.94 -9.49
C GLU A 36 -7.41 -9.03 -9.31
N ARG A 37 -8.52 -8.90 -10.05
CA ARG A 37 -9.59 -9.89 -10.02
C ARG A 37 -9.03 -11.24 -10.51
N PRO A 38 -9.21 -12.34 -9.76
CA PRO A 38 -8.84 -13.65 -10.25
C PRO A 38 -9.70 -14.05 -11.47
N ILE A 39 -9.07 -14.67 -12.48
CA ILE A 39 -9.72 -15.14 -13.72
C ILE A 39 -10.77 -16.22 -13.39
N HIS A 40 -10.46 -17.06 -12.39
CA HIS A 40 -11.34 -18.09 -11.85
C HIS A 40 -11.32 -18.03 -10.32
N GLY A 41 -12.50 -18.09 -9.70
CA GLY A 41 -12.66 -18.12 -8.24
C GLY A 41 -13.06 -16.78 -7.61
N GLU A 42 -13.05 -16.77 -6.29
CA GLU A 42 -13.40 -15.61 -5.45
C GLU A 42 -12.16 -14.80 -5.06
N CYS A 43 -12.38 -13.56 -4.63
CA CYS A 43 -11.30 -12.69 -4.16
C CYS A 43 -10.53 -13.32 -2.99
N PRO A 44 -9.23 -12.99 -2.82
CA PRO A 44 -8.42 -13.52 -1.72
C PRO A 44 -9.06 -13.24 -0.35
N ALA A 45 -8.81 -14.11 0.64
CA ALA A 45 -9.40 -14.00 1.97
C ALA A 45 -9.17 -12.61 2.60
N GLY A 46 -10.22 -12.04 3.20
CA GLY A 46 -10.19 -10.70 3.78
C GLY A 46 -10.30 -9.57 2.75
N SER A 47 -10.62 -9.87 1.49
CA SER A 47 -10.91 -8.87 0.47
C SER A 47 -12.28 -9.05 -0.18
N THR A 48 -12.86 -7.94 -0.62
CA THR A 48 -14.18 -7.89 -1.25
C THR A 48 -14.04 -7.34 -2.66
N TYR A 49 -14.66 -8.02 -3.62
CA TYR A 49 -14.71 -7.56 -4.99
C TYR A 49 -15.50 -6.25 -5.10
N LYS A 50 -14.88 -5.18 -5.60
CA LYS A 50 -15.56 -3.91 -5.89
C LYS A 50 -15.69 -3.75 -7.40
N VAL A 51 -16.91 -3.89 -7.90
CA VAL A 51 -17.25 -3.77 -9.34
C VAL A 51 -16.77 -2.43 -9.93
N ASN A 52 -16.86 -1.35 -9.16
CA ASN A 52 -16.50 0.00 -9.62
C ASN A 52 -15.02 0.14 -10.04
N ILE A 53 -14.13 -0.67 -9.48
CA ILE A 53 -12.70 -0.67 -9.81
C ILE A 53 -12.23 -2.01 -10.41
N ASN A 54 -13.17 -2.93 -10.68
CA ASN A 54 -12.91 -4.28 -11.20
C ASN A 54 -11.77 -5.02 -10.44
N ALA A 55 -11.66 -4.80 -9.13
CA ALA A 55 -10.55 -5.30 -8.31
C ALA A 55 -11.02 -5.72 -6.91
N CYS A 56 -10.25 -6.59 -6.28
CA CYS A 56 -10.47 -7.06 -4.91
C CYS A 56 -9.86 -6.07 -3.92
N VAL A 57 -10.66 -5.48 -3.03
CA VAL A 57 -10.18 -4.52 -2.03
C VAL A 57 -10.07 -5.21 -0.67
N TYR A 58 -8.89 -5.20 -0.06
CA TYR A 58 -8.64 -5.76 1.26
C TYR A 58 -9.25 -4.89 2.36
N GLY A 59 -9.94 -5.51 3.32
CA GLY A 59 -10.54 -4.84 4.48
C GLY A 59 -11.71 -3.90 4.15
N ALA A 60 -12.50 -4.22 3.12
CA ALA A 60 -13.50 -3.35 2.50
C ALA A 60 -14.97 -3.73 2.75
#